data_AF-A0A2N9MBI1-F1
#
_entry.id   AF-A0A2N9MBI1-F1
#
_cell.length_a   1.000
_cell.length_b   1.000
_cell.length_c   1.000
_cell.angle_alpha   90.00
_cell.angle_beta   90.00
_cell.angle_gamma   90.00
#
_symmetry.space_group_name_H-M   'P 1'
#
loop_
_entity.id
_entity.type
_entity.pdbx_description
1 polymer ?
#
loop_
_entity_poly.entity_id
_entity_poly.type
_entity_poly.pdbx_seq_one_letter_code
_entity_poly.pdbx_strand_id
1 'polypeptide(L)'
;MKTFAIVLFWVACATAQPMESTLQGRLPARWWRQATMAEKLGLTADQQKRMEDNFQQSRVKLIELNASVDKEEAVLEPLVAAERPDEAKIRVQIDRIAQARAELEKANANMLLGVRMILTSKQWKKLQDSGGVGPRPRNVAK
;
A
#
# COMPACT_ATOMS: atom_id res chain seq x y z
N MET A 1 -1.07 -1.12 -23.52
CA MET A 1 -0.87 -2.57 -23.41
C MET A 1 0.44 -2.80 -22.69
N LYS A 2 0.39 -3.13 -21.39
CA LYS A 2 1.56 -3.43 -20.56
C LYS A 2 1.55 -4.93 -20.32
N THR A 3 2.23 -5.62 -21.22
CA THR A 3 2.43 -7.07 -21.24
C THR A 3 3.38 -7.49 -20.13
N PHE A 4 2.95 -8.49 -19.35
CA PHE A 4 3.76 -9.61 -18.87
C PHE A 4 5.20 -9.28 -18.45
N ALA A 5 5.37 -8.80 -17.23
CA ALA A 5 6.55 -9.09 -16.43
C ALA A 5 6.03 -9.76 -15.15
N ILE A 6 6.75 -10.75 -14.62
CA ILE A 6 6.33 -11.70 -13.56
C ILE A 6 5.74 -13.01 -14.13
N VAL A 7 6.44 -13.61 -15.09
CA VAL A 7 6.65 -15.06 -15.08
C VAL A 7 8.14 -15.24 -15.34
N LEU A 8 8.82 -16.07 -14.53
CA LEU A 8 10.26 -16.37 -14.52
C LEU A 8 11.18 -15.46 -13.67
N PHE A 9 10.95 -15.43 -12.36
CA PHE A 9 12.05 -15.38 -11.37
C PHE A 9 12.13 -16.77 -10.75
N TRP A 10 12.56 -17.74 -11.55
CA TRP A 10 12.67 -19.14 -11.11
C TRP A 10 14.03 -19.33 -10.46
N VAL A 11 14.00 -19.60 -9.15
CA VAL A 11 15.03 -20.29 -8.35
C VAL A 11 16.35 -19.56 -8.05
N ALA A 12 16.53 -19.34 -6.74
CA ALA A 12 17.79 -19.21 -6.03
C ALA A 12 18.69 -18.00 -6.35
N CYS A 13 18.49 -16.94 -5.57
CA CYS A 13 19.63 -16.43 -4.81
C CYS A 13 19.15 -16.04 -3.42
N ALA A 14 19.76 -16.67 -2.43
CA ALA A 14 19.65 -16.37 -1.01
C ALA A 14 20.13 -14.94 -0.72
N THR A 15 19.28 -13.97 -1.03
CA THR A 15 19.05 -12.88 -0.08
C THR A 15 17.66 -13.12 0.44
N ALA A 16 17.55 -13.88 1.53
CA ALA A 16 16.65 -13.42 2.58
C ALA A 16 17.14 -11.99 2.86
N GLN A 17 16.58 -11.01 2.15
CA GLN A 17 16.68 -9.63 2.59
C GLN A 17 16.22 -9.73 4.03
N PRO A 18 17.06 -9.37 5.02
CA PRO A 18 16.60 -9.38 6.39
C PRO A 18 15.26 -8.65 6.37
N MET A 19 14.26 -9.27 6.97
CA MET A 19 12.93 -8.71 7.18
C MET A 19 13.07 -7.55 8.19
N GLU A 20 13.94 -6.60 7.88
CA GLU A 20 14.23 -5.36 8.55
C GLU A 20 13.83 -4.25 7.59
N SER A 21 12.52 -4.26 7.28
CA SER A 21 11.78 -3.19 6.64
C SER A 21 10.30 -3.45 6.93
N THR A 22 9.88 -3.23 8.17
CA THR A 22 9.23 -1.99 8.61
C THR A 22 7.77 -1.87 8.13
N LEU A 23 6.85 -1.80 9.11
CA LEU A 23 5.52 -1.23 8.89
C LEU A 23 5.57 0.14 8.17
N GLN A 24 6.72 0.84 8.20
CA GLN A 24 6.97 2.10 7.49
C GLN A 24 6.96 2.01 5.95
N GLY A 25 7.25 0.86 5.34
CA GLY A 25 7.22 0.74 3.88
C GLY A 25 5.82 0.51 3.29
N ARG A 26 4.92 -0.06 4.09
CA ARG A 26 3.58 -0.50 3.63
C ARG A 26 2.42 0.32 4.21
N LEU A 27 2.64 1.05 5.31
CA LEU A 27 1.67 2.04 5.79
C LEU A 27 1.87 3.39 5.07
N PRO A 28 0.80 4.11 4.73
CA PRO A 28 0.90 5.40 4.07
C PRO A 28 1.68 6.42 4.91
N ALA A 29 2.49 7.23 4.22
CA ALA A 29 3.17 8.35 4.86
C ALA A 29 2.15 9.36 5.41
N ARG A 30 2.27 9.70 6.70
CA ARG A 30 1.44 10.70 7.39
C ARG A 30 1.88 12.12 7.06
N TRP A 31 1.72 12.53 5.81
CA TRP A 31 2.17 13.83 5.28
C TRP A 31 1.53 15.03 6.01
N TRP A 32 0.34 14.86 6.58
CA TRP A 32 -0.35 15.92 7.33
C TRP A 32 0.34 16.28 8.65
N ARG A 33 1.27 15.45 9.16
CA ARG A 33 2.09 15.77 10.34
C ARG A 33 3.34 16.58 10.00
N GLN A 34 3.67 16.75 8.72
CA GLN A 34 4.83 17.52 8.31
C GLN A 34 4.47 19.01 8.44
N ALA A 35 5.15 19.72 9.34
CA ALA A 35 4.85 21.13 9.63
C ALA A 35 4.81 21.99 8.36
N THR A 36 5.79 21.81 7.47
CA THR A 36 5.86 22.51 6.18
C THR A 36 4.64 22.28 5.29
N MET A 37 4.11 21.05 5.25
CA MET A 37 2.92 20.72 4.46
C MET A 37 1.65 21.22 5.15
N ALA A 38 1.54 21.05 6.46
CA ALA A 38 0.39 21.52 7.24
C ALA A 38 0.23 23.06 7.13
N GLU A 39 1.33 23.80 7.25
CA GLU A 39 1.36 25.25 7.07
C GLU A 39 1.03 25.67 5.64
N LYS A 40 1.65 25.05 4.63
CA LYS A 40 1.39 25.35 3.20
C LYS A 40 -0.08 25.18 2.84
N LEU A 41 -0.71 24.14 3.36
CA LEU A 41 -2.13 23.87 3.15
C LEU A 41 -3.03 24.71 4.06
N GLY A 42 -2.51 25.24 5.16
CA GLY A 42 -3.30 25.90 6.20
C GLY A 42 -4.23 24.93 6.90
N LEU A 43 -3.72 23.77 7.32
CA LEU A 43 -4.48 22.78 8.08
C LEU A 43 -4.71 23.28 9.50
N THR A 44 -5.96 23.26 9.96
CA THR A 44 -6.26 23.55 11.37
C THR A 44 -5.81 22.40 12.27
N ALA A 45 -5.65 22.67 13.57
CA ALA A 45 -5.37 21.64 14.57
C ALA A 45 -6.46 20.55 14.55
N ASP A 46 -7.73 20.94 14.43
CA ASP A 46 -8.86 20.00 14.34
C ASP A 46 -8.79 19.12 13.09
N GLN A 47 -8.42 19.68 11.93
CA GLN A 47 -8.24 18.90 10.71
C GLN A 47 -7.11 17.88 10.88
N GLN A 48 -5.96 18.30 11.40
CA GLN A 48 -4.83 17.39 11.65
C GLN A 48 -5.21 16.28 12.64
N LYS A 49 -5.94 16.61 13.71
CA LYS A 49 -6.44 15.64 14.67
C LYS A 49 -7.38 14.62 14.01
N ARG A 50 -8.35 15.07 13.21
CA ARG A 50 -9.28 14.18 12.51
C ARG A 50 -8.56 13.25 11.51
N MET A 51 -7.52 13.74 10.84
CA MET A 51 -6.70 12.91 9.94
C MET A 51 -5.92 11.85 10.71
N GLU A 52 -5.34 12.23 11.85
CA GLU A 52 -4.65 11.30 12.73
C GLU A 52 -5.60 10.25 13.32
N ASP A 53 -6.78 10.65 13.80
CA ASP A 53 -7.78 9.73 14.34
C ASP A 53 -8.23 8.71 13.25
N ASN A 54 -8.46 9.15 12.01
CA ASN A 54 -8.81 8.27 10.89
C ASN A 54 -7.70 7.25 10.58
N PHE A 55 -6.44 7.68 10.59
CA PHE A 55 -5.30 6.80 10.42
C PHE A 55 -5.21 5.78 11.57
N GLN A 56 -5.31 6.22 12.82
CA GLN A 56 -5.21 5.34 13.99
C GLN A 56 -6.32 4.28 14.02
N GLN A 57 -7.56 4.66 13.67
CA GLN A 57 -8.69 3.73 13.56
C GLN A 57 -8.46 2.64 12.51
N SER A 58 -7.77 2.98 11.41
CA SER A 58 -7.51 2.04 10.31
C SER A 58 -6.24 1.20 10.53
N ARG A 59 -5.32 1.67 11.38
CA ARG A 59 -3.95 1.14 11.50
C ARG A 59 -3.92 -0.35 11.88
N VAL A 60 -4.71 -0.77 12.86
CA VAL A 60 -4.76 -2.18 13.28
C VAL A 60 -5.22 -3.06 12.13
N LYS A 61 -6.28 -2.66 11.42
CA LYS A 61 -6.81 -3.40 10.27
C LYS A 61 -5.79 -3.51 9.13
N LEU A 62 -5.05 -2.46 8.84
CA LEU A 62 -4.00 -2.48 7.82
C LEU A 62 -2.86 -3.44 8.20
N ILE A 63 -2.48 -3.51 9.47
CA ILE A 63 -1.48 -4.46 9.97
C ILE A 63 -1.97 -5.90 9.79
N GLU A 64 -3.21 -6.20 10.17
CA GLU A 64 -3.81 -7.53 10.00
C GLU A 64 -3.90 -7.95 8.53
N LEU A 65 -4.37 -7.06 7.66
CA LEU A 65 -4.48 -7.34 6.22
C LEU A 65 -3.11 -7.54 5.59
N ASN A 66 -2.11 -6.76 6.02
CA ASN A 66 -0.74 -6.97 5.61
C ASN A 66 -0.22 -8.35 6.04
N ALA A 67 -0.43 -8.74 7.30
CA ALA A 67 -0.04 -10.06 7.79
C ALA A 67 -0.76 -11.19 7.03
N SER A 68 -1.99 -10.96 6.57
CA SER A 68 -2.70 -11.89 5.69
C SER A 68 -2.00 -12.05 4.34
N VAL A 69 -1.52 -10.97 3.74
CA VAL A 69 -0.73 -11.04 2.49
C VAL A 69 0.55 -11.85 2.73
N ASP A 70 1.30 -11.50 3.77
CA ASP A 70 2.57 -12.18 4.10
C ASP A 70 2.35 -13.68 4.37
N LYS A 71 1.24 -14.03 5.05
CA LYS A 71 0.85 -15.44 5.28
C LYS A 71 0.60 -16.18 3.97
N GLU A 72 -0.23 -15.63 3.09
CA GLU A 72 -0.58 -16.33 1.84
C GLU A 72 0.64 -16.44 0.90
N GLU A 73 1.56 -15.47 0.92
CA GLU A 73 2.85 -15.54 0.22
C GLU A 73 3.75 -16.64 0.80
N ALA A 74 3.89 -16.71 2.13
CA ALA A 74 4.68 -17.75 2.79
C ALA A 74 4.14 -19.17 2.55
N VAL A 75 2.82 -19.33 2.38
CA VAL A 75 2.20 -20.61 2.02
C VAL A 75 2.52 -21.01 0.57
N LEU A 76 2.70 -20.06 -0.34
CA LEU A 76 3.05 -20.34 -1.74
C LEU A 76 4.47 -20.89 -1.88
N GLU A 77 5.42 -20.39 -1.08
CA GLU A 77 6.84 -20.76 -1.16
C GLU A 77 7.09 -22.28 -1.20
N PRO A 78 6.62 -23.09 -0.23
CA PRO A 78 6.84 -24.54 -0.27
C PRO A 78 6.06 -25.25 -1.38
N LEU A 79 4.92 -24.70 -1.84
CA LEU A 79 4.16 -25.29 -2.95
C LEU A 79 4.95 -25.21 -4.26
N VAL A 80 5.65 -24.11 -4.50
CA VAL A 80 6.49 -23.90 -5.69
C VAL A 80 7.82 -24.65 -5.55
N ALA A 81 8.38 -24.76 -4.35
CA ALA A 81 9.66 -25.44 -4.09
C ALA A 81 9.57 -26.98 -4.07
N ALA A 82 8.38 -27.56 -4.14
CA ALA A 82 8.19 -29.01 -4.15
C ALA A 82 8.88 -29.68 -5.36
N GLU A 83 9.43 -30.89 -5.16
CA GLU A 83 10.08 -31.68 -6.23
C GLU A 83 9.16 -31.92 -7.44
N ARG A 84 7.86 -32.09 -7.16
CA ARG A 84 6.79 -32.18 -8.17
C ARG A 84 5.68 -31.18 -7.81
N PRO A 85 5.73 -29.95 -8.36
CA PRO A 85 4.73 -28.92 -8.07
C PRO A 85 3.32 -29.33 -8.47
N ASP A 86 2.36 -29.13 -7.57
CA ASP A 86 0.93 -29.31 -7.84
C ASP A 86 0.35 -28.01 -8.41
N GLU A 87 0.22 -27.97 -9.74
CA GLU A 87 -0.17 -26.76 -10.46
C GLU A 87 -1.54 -26.22 -10.03
N ALA A 88 -2.49 -27.10 -9.69
CA ALA A 88 -3.82 -26.69 -9.24
C ALA A 88 -3.75 -26.00 -7.88
N LYS A 89 -2.99 -26.55 -6.92
CA LYS A 89 -2.79 -25.92 -5.61
C LYS A 89 -2.07 -24.59 -5.71
N ILE A 90 -1.07 -24.50 -6.59
CA ILE A 90 -0.33 -23.24 -6.82
C ILE A 90 -1.27 -22.16 -7.36
N ARG A 91 -2.10 -22.46 -8.36
CA ARG A 91 -3.07 -21.49 -8.90
C ARG A 91 -4.04 -20.99 -7.84
N VAL A 92 -4.61 -21.89 -7.05
CA VAL A 92 -5.49 -21.51 -5.92
C VAL A 92 -4.77 -20.61 -4.92
N GLN A 93 -3.50 -20.89 -4.62
CA GLN A 93 -2.74 -20.07 -3.68
C GLN A 93 -2.40 -18.68 -4.25
N ILE A 94 -2.14 -18.57 -5.56
CA ILE A 94 -1.99 -17.28 -6.24
C ILE A 94 -3.28 -16.45 -6.13
N ASP A 95 -4.44 -17.06 -6.32
CA ASP A 95 -5.73 -16.36 -6.19
C ASP A 95 -5.95 -15.84 -4.76
N ARG A 96 -5.53 -16.59 -3.74
CA ARG A 96 -5.59 -16.14 -2.34
C ARG A 96 -4.69 -14.94 -2.07
N ILE A 97 -3.47 -14.93 -2.60
CA ILE A 97 -2.56 -13.77 -2.51
C ILE A 97 -3.20 -12.56 -3.19
N ALA A 98 -3.75 -12.73 -4.39
CA ALA A 98 -4.42 -11.66 -5.12
C ALA A 98 -5.59 -11.08 -4.31
N GLN A 99 -6.43 -11.93 -3.72
CA GLN A 99 -7.52 -11.50 -2.86
C GLN A 99 -7.04 -10.76 -1.61
N ALA A 100 -6.02 -11.27 -0.91
CA ALA A 100 -5.47 -10.63 0.29
C ALA A 100 -4.90 -9.23 -0.03
N ARG A 101 -4.19 -9.09 -1.15
CA ARG A 101 -3.68 -7.80 -1.62
C ARG A 101 -4.82 -6.84 -1.98
N ALA A 102 -5.88 -7.33 -2.63
CA ALA A 102 -7.05 -6.51 -2.96
C ALA A 102 -7.74 -5.95 -1.70
N GLU A 103 -7.88 -6.76 -0.65
CA GLU A 103 -8.45 -6.31 0.62
C GLU A 103 -7.57 -5.27 1.33
N LEU A 104 -6.25 -5.48 1.35
CA LEU A 104 -5.29 -4.50 1.88
C LEU A 104 -5.38 -3.16 1.15
N GLU A 105 -5.35 -3.18 -0.19
CA GLU A 105 -5.44 -1.97 -1.01
C GLU A 105 -6.77 -1.24 -0.81
N LYS A 106 -7.89 -1.98 -0.70
CA LYS A 106 -9.20 -1.40 -0.42
C LYS A 106 -9.25 -0.70 0.93
N ALA A 107 -8.73 -1.34 1.98
CA ALA A 107 -8.67 -0.73 3.31
C ALA A 107 -7.78 0.53 3.31
N ASN A 108 -6.64 0.47 2.62
CA ASN A 108 -5.73 1.59 2.48
C ASN A 108 -6.38 2.77 1.73
N ALA A 109 -7.03 2.50 0.60
CA ALA A 109 -7.75 3.49 -0.18
C ALA A 109 -8.88 4.15 0.62
N ASN A 110 -9.64 3.37 1.41
CA ASN A 110 -10.71 3.90 2.26
C ASN A 110 -10.16 4.83 3.36
N MET A 111 -9.04 4.48 3.98
CA MET A 111 -8.38 5.35 4.95
C MET A 111 -7.91 6.66 4.28
N LEU A 112 -7.23 6.59 3.13
CA LEU A 112 -6.78 7.78 2.41
C LEU A 112 -7.95 8.66 1.93
N LEU A 113 -9.06 8.03 1.52
CA LEU A 113 -10.29 8.74 1.18
C LEU A 113 -10.86 9.45 2.40
N GLY A 114 -10.86 8.81 3.58
CA GLY A 114 -11.25 9.45 4.85
C GLY A 114 -10.43 10.71 5.15
N VAL A 115 -9.10 10.65 4.98
CA VAL A 115 -8.21 11.82 5.10
C VAL A 115 -8.55 12.90 4.06
N ARG A 116 -8.77 12.51 2.80
CA ARG A 116 -9.14 13.42 1.70
C ARG A 116 -10.43 14.18 2.00
N MET A 117 -11.42 13.53 2.62
CA MET A 117 -12.72 14.13 2.92
C MET A 117 -12.67 15.20 4.03
N ILE A 118 -11.57 15.30 4.78
CA ILE A 118 -11.35 16.35 5.80
C ILE A 118 -10.88 17.67 5.16
N LEU A 119 -10.25 17.59 3.99
CA LEU A 119 -9.73 18.76 3.27
C LEU A 119 -10.88 19.52 2.59
N THR A 120 -10.81 20.85 2.64
CA THR A 120 -11.61 21.70 1.76
C THR A 120 -11.16 21.56 0.31
N SER A 121 -12.02 21.92 -0.65
CA SER A 121 -11.67 21.91 -2.08
C SER A 121 -10.44 22.78 -2.39
N LYS A 122 -10.27 23.91 -1.71
CA LYS A 122 -9.11 24.80 -1.86
C LYS A 122 -7.83 24.15 -1.33
N GLN A 123 -7.88 23.52 -0.16
CA GLN A 123 -6.74 22.79 0.41
C GLN A 123 -6.35 21.60 -0.45
N TRP A 124 -7.33 20.87 -0.99
CA TRP A 124 -7.08 19.77 -1.91
C TRP A 124 -6.36 20.22 -3.18
N LYS A 125 -6.82 21.32 -3.80
CA LYS A 125 -6.15 21.89 -4.98
C LYS A 125 -4.70 22.27 -4.68
N LYS A 126 -4.46 22.94 -3.54
CA LYS A 126 -3.09 23.25 -3.08
C LYS A 126 -2.21 22.01 -2.88
N LEU A 127 -2.78 20.90 -2.41
CA LEU A 127 -2.06 19.64 -2.22
C LEU A 127 -1.70 18.97 -3.56
N GLN A 128 -2.57 19.07 -4.56
CA GLN A 128 -2.26 18.60 -5.92
C GLN A 128 -1.12 19.43 -6.54
N ASP A 129 -1.19 20.75 -6.38
CA ASP A 129 -0.19 21.69 -6.91
C ASP A 129 1.16 21.60 -6.17
N SER A 130 1.17 21.12 -4.91
CA SER A 130 2.40 20.91 -4.13
C SER A 130 3.18 19.65 -4.52
N GLY A 131 2.72 18.90 -5.53
CA GLY A 131 3.27 17.60 -5.91
C GLY A 131 2.94 16.50 -4.91
N GLY A 132 1.85 16.67 -4.14
CA GLY A 132 1.40 15.78 -3.07
C GLY A 132 1.09 14.35 -3.51
N VAL A 133 0.91 13.50 -2.49
CA VAL A 133 0.84 12.01 -2.44
C VAL A 133 -0.20 11.39 -3.38
N GLY A 134 -0.03 11.54 -4.68
CA GLY A 134 -0.81 10.91 -5.73
C GLY A 134 0.08 10.49 -6.90
N PRO A 135 -0.36 9.56 -7.76
CA PRO A 135 0.38 9.19 -8.95
C PRO A 135 0.62 10.44 -9.79
N ARG A 136 1.89 10.82 -9.99
CA ARG A 136 2.22 11.91 -10.91
C ARG A 136 1.67 11.54 -12.29
N PRO A 137 0.96 12.45 -12.99
CA PRO A 137 0.70 12.23 -14.40
C PRO A 137 2.05 12.07 -15.09
N ARG A 138 2.31 10.87 -15.63
CA ARG A 138 3.47 10.64 -16.48
C ARG A 138 3.23 11.54 -17.69
N ASN A 139 3.98 12.62 -17.83
CA ASN A 139 4.07 13.33 -19.09
C ASN A 139 4.61 12.33 -20.11
N VAL A 140 3.68 11.67 -20.80
CA VAL A 140 3.98 10.98 -22.05
C VAL A 140 4.15 12.11 -23.06
N ALA A 141 5.39 12.57 -23.19
CA ALA A 141 5.78 13.42 -24.30
C ALA A 141 5.29 12.74 -25.59
N LYS A 142 4.63 13.54 -26.43
CA LYS A 142 4.15 13.13 -27.75
C LYS A 142 5.30 12.68 -28.64
#